data_AF-A0A353HSL0-F1
#
_entry.id   AF-A0A353HSL0-F1
#
_cell.length_a   1.000
_cell.length_b   1.000
_cell.length_c   1.000
_cell.angle_alpha   90.00
_cell.angle_beta   90.00
_cell.angle_gamma   90.00
#
_symmetry.space_group_name_H-M   'P 1'
#
loop_
_entity.id
_entity.type
_entity.pdbx_description
1 polymer ?
#
loop_
_entity_poly.entity_id
_entity_poly.type
_entity_poly.pdbx_seq_one_letter_code
_entity_poly.pdbx_strand_id
1 'polypeptide(L)'
;VGESDNAPGRFNVFDYRGATLIADYGHNPDAIAALVSAVENMPAKRRSVVISGAGDRRDQDITQQTEILGAAFDEVLLYEDQCQRGRADGEVVALLRQG
;
A
#
# COMPACT_ATOMS: atom_id res chain seq x y z
N VAL A 1 20.32 20.06 -4.62
CA VAL A 1 20.00 19.68 -3.24
C VAL A 1 18.65 19.01 -3.27
N GLY A 2 18.52 17.77 -2.81
CA GLY A 2 17.20 17.15 -2.64
C GLY A 2 17.08 15.70 -3.09
N GLU A 3 17.97 14.82 -2.64
CA GLU A 3 17.70 13.39 -2.59
C GLU A 3 18.28 12.90 -1.26
N SER A 4 17.60 12.00 -0.58
CA SER A 4 17.98 11.36 0.69
C SER A 4 17.88 12.21 1.97
N ASP A 5 16.67 12.57 2.40
CA ASP A 5 16.41 12.77 3.84
C ASP A 5 15.12 12.08 4.35
N ASN A 6 14.38 11.41 3.47
CA ASN A 6 13.35 10.47 3.90
C ASN A 6 13.99 9.09 4.07
N ALA A 7 13.78 8.47 5.23
CA ALA A 7 14.25 7.12 5.52
C ALA A 7 13.94 6.19 4.33
N PRO A 8 14.92 5.38 3.84
CA PRO A 8 14.71 4.51 2.69
C PRO A 8 13.43 3.68 2.85
N GLY A 9 12.51 3.76 1.88
CA GLY A 9 11.21 3.07 1.90
C GLY A 9 10.11 3.81 2.67
N ARG A 10 10.29 5.07 3.07
CA ARG A 10 9.23 5.92 3.64
C ARG A 10 8.87 7.04 2.68
N PHE A 11 7.71 6.93 2.06
CA PHE A 11 7.13 7.93 1.17
C PHE A 11 8.14 8.50 0.14
N ASN A 12 8.83 7.62 -0.58
CA ASN A 12 9.77 8.05 -1.61
C ASN A 12 8.99 8.33 -2.90
N VAL A 13 9.08 9.56 -3.40
CA VAL A 13 8.36 10.03 -4.58
C VAL A 13 9.32 10.12 -5.77
N PHE A 14 8.90 9.60 -6.92
CA PHE A 14 9.66 9.59 -8.16
C PHE A 14 8.76 9.98 -9.33
N ASP A 15 9.34 10.56 -10.38
CA ASP A 15 8.66 10.75 -11.64
C ASP A 15 9.09 9.65 -12.63
N TYR A 16 8.12 8.97 -13.23
CA TYR A 16 8.38 7.95 -14.24
C TYR A 16 7.41 8.08 -15.40
N ARG A 17 7.94 8.39 -16.60
CA ARG A 17 7.16 8.51 -17.86
C ARG A 17 5.92 9.40 -17.74
N GLY A 18 6.00 10.47 -16.94
CA GLY A 18 4.89 11.40 -16.71
C GLY A 18 3.87 10.95 -15.67
N ALA A 19 4.16 9.90 -14.91
CA ALA A 19 3.40 9.47 -13.73
C ALA A 19 4.22 9.69 -12.45
N THR A 20 3.53 10.04 -11.36
CA THR A 20 4.13 10.09 -10.02
C THR A 20 4.09 8.68 -9.43
N LEU A 21 5.25 8.17 -9.03
CA LEU A 21 5.44 6.87 -8.39
C LEU A 21 5.80 7.10 -6.92
N ILE A 22 5.09 6.42 -6.01
CA ILE A 22 5.34 6.50 -4.57
C ILE A 22 5.70 5.10 -4.08
N ALA A 23 6.84 4.97 -3.42
CA ALA A 23 7.25 3.74 -2.75
C ALA A 23 7.18 3.95 -1.22
N ASP A 24 6.37 3.12 -0.55
CA ASP A 24 6.21 3.12 0.91
C ASP A 24 6.20 1.69 1.47
N TYR A 25 6.92 1.48 2.57
CA TYR A 25 7.03 0.21 3.28
C TYR A 25 6.00 0.07 4.43
N GLY A 26 5.18 1.08 4.66
CA GLY A 26 4.09 1.08 5.63
C GLY A 26 3.01 0.08 5.26
N HIS A 27 2.76 -0.85 6.17
CA HIS A 27 1.77 -1.94 6.02
C HIS A 27 0.95 -2.09 7.32
N ASN A 28 0.78 -0.99 8.05
CA ASN A 28 -0.16 -0.91 9.17
C ASN A 28 -1.28 0.07 8.80
N PRO A 29 -2.47 -0.04 9.41
CA PRO A 29 -3.61 0.83 9.07
C PRO A 29 -3.28 2.33 9.16
N ASP A 30 -2.51 2.77 10.16
CA ASP A 30 -2.13 4.18 10.33
C ASP A 30 -1.24 4.70 9.17
N ALA A 31 -0.27 3.92 8.72
CA ALA A 31 0.60 4.29 7.61
C ALA A 31 -0.15 4.30 6.28
N ILE A 32 -1.08 3.35 6.09
CA ILE A 32 -1.96 3.34 4.92
C ILE A 32 -2.88 4.57 4.92
N ALA A 33 -3.46 4.95 6.07
CA ALA A 33 -4.26 6.16 6.19
C ALA A 33 -3.44 7.44 5.89
N ALA A 34 -2.21 7.51 6.37
CA ALA A 34 -1.30 8.62 6.06
C ALA A 34 -0.95 8.69 4.57
N LEU A 35 -0.68 7.53 3.93
CA LEU A 35 -0.45 7.42 2.49
C LEU A 35 -1.67 7.92 1.70
N VAL A 36 -2.87 7.45 2.06
CA VAL A 36 -4.14 7.87 1.43
C VAL A 36 -4.32 9.39 1.53
N SER A 37 -4.19 9.95 2.74
CA SER A 37 -4.33 11.39 2.95
C SER A 37 -3.34 12.21 2.12
N ALA A 38 -2.11 11.70 1.95
CA ALA A 38 -1.11 12.36 1.12
C ALA A 38 -1.46 12.30 -0.38
N VAL A 39 -1.87 11.14 -0.91
CA VAL A 39 -2.17 10.99 -2.36
C VAL A 39 -3.48 11.66 -2.79
N GLU A 40 -4.43 11.84 -1.87
CA GLU A 40 -5.66 12.60 -2.14
C GLU A 40 -5.36 14.07 -2.45
N ASN A 41 -4.32 14.62 -1.82
CA ASN A 41 -3.87 16.00 -2.02
C ASN A 41 -2.93 16.15 -3.23
N MET A 42 -2.67 15.08 -3.98
CA MET A 42 -1.83 15.09 -5.18
C MET A 42 -2.68 15.05 -6.46
N PRO A 43 -2.29 15.81 -7.50
CA PRO A 43 -2.98 15.77 -8.79
C PRO A 43 -2.76 14.41 -9.45
N ALA A 44 -3.85 13.74 -9.83
CA ALA A 44 -3.80 12.46 -10.51
C ALA A 44 -4.93 12.36 -11.55
N LYS A 45 -4.65 11.69 -12.68
CA LYS A 45 -5.70 11.31 -13.66
C LYS A 45 -6.36 9.97 -13.31
N ARG A 46 -5.57 9.07 -12.74
CA ARG A 46 -5.96 7.78 -12.15
C ARG A 46 -4.97 7.47 -11.04
N ARG A 47 -5.43 6.78 -10.01
CA ARG A 47 -4.62 6.31 -8.89
C ARG A 47 -4.68 4.79 -8.84
N SER A 48 -3.52 4.15 -8.96
CA SER A 48 -3.38 2.71 -8.81
C SER A 48 -2.40 2.40 -7.69
N VAL A 49 -2.66 1.34 -6.92
CA VAL A 49 -1.78 0.88 -5.84
C VAL A 49 -1.50 -0.61 -5.98
N VAL A 50 -0.29 -1.00 -5.64
CA VAL A 50 0.10 -2.41 -5.46
C VAL A 50 0.36 -2.60 -3.97
N ILE A 51 -0.31 -3.57 -3.35
CA ILE A 51 -0.15 -3.88 -1.93
C ILE A 51 0.06 -5.38 -1.71
N SER A 52 0.91 -5.71 -0.74
CA SER A 52 1.06 -7.03 -0.16
C SER A 52 0.84 -6.96 1.35
N GLY A 53 0.31 -8.03 1.92
CA GLY A 53 0.06 -8.15 3.35
C GLY A 53 1.14 -8.98 4.04
N ALA A 54 1.61 -8.55 5.20
CA ALA A 54 2.48 -9.38 6.04
C ALA A 54 1.62 -10.39 6.83
N GLY A 55 1.89 -11.68 6.66
CA GLY A 55 1.06 -12.74 7.24
C GLY A 55 1.06 -12.82 8.78
N ASP A 56 1.98 -12.16 9.46
CA ASP A 56 2.05 -12.08 10.93
C ASP A 56 1.10 -11.03 11.54
N ARG A 57 0.37 -10.28 10.70
CA ARG A 57 -0.67 -9.35 11.16
C ARG A 57 -1.97 -10.08 11.49
N ARG A 58 -2.82 -9.44 12.31
CA ARG A 58 -4.17 -9.96 12.59
C ARG A 58 -5.03 -9.82 11.34
N ASP A 59 -5.98 -10.73 11.15
CA ASP A 59 -6.91 -10.72 10.01
C ASP A 59 -7.57 -9.35 9.81
N GLN A 60 -8.13 -8.80 10.90
CA GLN A 60 -8.75 -7.48 10.90
C GLN A 60 -7.81 -6.35 10.44
N ASP A 61 -6.51 -6.43 10.76
CA ASP A 61 -5.55 -5.41 10.37
C ASP A 61 -5.24 -5.53 8.88
N ILE A 62 -5.28 -6.73 8.32
CA ILE A 62 -5.07 -6.98 6.88
C ILE A 62 -6.26 -6.48 6.09
N THR A 63 -7.49 -6.82 6.51
CA THR A 63 -8.72 -6.36 5.85
C THR A 63 -8.88 -4.84 5.94
N GLN A 64 -8.62 -4.23 7.09
CA GLN A 64 -8.74 -2.77 7.25
C GLN A 64 -7.79 -1.99 6.34
N GLN A 65 -6.61 -2.54 6.01
CA GLN A 65 -5.68 -1.86 5.10
C GLN A 65 -6.29 -1.68 3.71
N THR A 66 -6.95 -2.70 3.17
CA THR A 66 -7.56 -2.63 1.84
C THR A 66 -8.88 -1.88 1.83
N GLU A 67 -9.66 -1.90 2.93
CA GLU A 67 -10.83 -1.02 3.08
C GLU A 67 -10.43 0.45 2.93
N ILE A 68 -9.33 0.87 3.59
CA ILE A 68 -8.83 2.24 3.52
C ILE A 68 -8.32 2.57 2.11
N LEU A 69 -7.61 1.64 1.45
CA LEU A 69 -7.10 1.84 0.09
C LEU A 69 -8.22 1.90 -0.96
N GLY A 70 -9.25 1.07 -0.83
CA GLY A 70 -10.36 1.00 -1.77
C GLY A 70 -11.16 2.29 -1.85
N ALA A 71 -11.11 3.14 -0.83
CA ALA A 71 -11.73 4.46 -0.85
C ALA A 71 -10.95 5.52 -1.66
N ALA A 72 -9.64 5.32 -1.87
CA ALA A 72 -8.72 6.35 -2.37
C ALA A 72 -8.11 6.04 -3.74
N PHE A 73 -8.07 4.77 -4.14
CA PHE A 73 -7.47 4.30 -5.39
C PHE A 73 -8.53 3.77 -6.35
N ASP A 74 -8.38 4.07 -7.64
CA ASP A 74 -9.27 3.58 -8.69
C ASP A 74 -9.01 2.08 -9.00
N GLU A 75 -7.75 1.66 -8.86
CA GLU A 75 -7.32 0.29 -9.08
C GLU A 75 -6.41 -0.19 -7.94
N VAL A 76 -6.74 -1.34 -7.37
CA VAL A 76 -5.97 -1.99 -6.31
C VAL A 76 -5.48 -3.34 -6.83
N LEU A 77 -4.16 -3.49 -6.96
CA LEU A 77 -3.53 -4.76 -7.31
C LEU A 77 -3.05 -5.44 -6.03
N LEU A 78 -3.70 -6.55 -5.69
CA LEU A 78 -3.30 -7.40 -4.57
C LEU A 78 -2.16 -8.32 -5.03
N TYR A 79 -1.02 -8.23 -4.35
CA TYR A 79 0.14 -9.03 -4.62
C TYR A 79 0.46 -9.91 -3.41
N GLU A 80 0.62 -11.21 -3.62
CA GLU A 80 1.12 -12.11 -2.59
C GLU A 80 2.63 -12.16 -2.64
N ASP A 81 3.28 -11.66 -1.59
CA ASP A 81 4.72 -11.82 -1.43
C ASP A 81 5.02 -13.17 -0.74
N GLN A 82 6.25 -13.66 -0.86
CA GLN A 82 6.71 -14.90 -0.20
C GLN A 82 6.69 -14.80 1.35
N CYS A 83 6.41 -13.62 1.90
CA CYS A 83 6.33 -13.36 3.33
C CYS A 83 5.00 -13.79 3.98
N GLN A 84 4.58 -15.04 3.79
CA GLN A 84 3.34 -15.57 4.37
C GLN A 84 3.39 -15.81 5.88
N ARG A 85 4.59 -15.85 6.48
CA ARG A 85 4.85 -15.85 7.94
C ARG A 85 3.92 -16.77 8.75
N GLY A 86 3.63 -17.95 8.22
CA GLY A 86 2.83 -18.99 8.90
C GLY A 86 1.39 -19.15 8.42
N ARG A 87 0.93 -18.32 7.46
CA ARG A 87 -0.35 -18.50 6.76
C ARG A 87 -0.21 -19.39 5.54
N ALA A 88 -1.32 -19.97 5.09
CA ALA A 88 -1.36 -20.76 3.87
C ALA A 88 -1.32 -19.87 2.62
N ASP A 89 -0.91 -20.46 1.49
CA ASP A 89 -0.97 -19.83 0.18
C ASP A 89 -2.38 -19.28 -0.12
N GLY A 90 -2.45 -18.01 -0.52
CA GLY A 90 -3.68 -17.31 -0.86
C GLY A 90 -4.48 -16.78 0.33
N GLU A 91 -4.12 -17.12 1.57
CA GLU A 91 -4.87 -16.70 2.76
C GLU A 91 -4.78 -15.18 2.98
N VAL A 92 -3.58 -14.61 2.81
CA VAL A 92 -3.35 -13.17 2.94
C VAL A 92 -4.12 -12.40 1.87
N VAL A 93 -4.05 -12.86 0.62
CA VAL A 93 -4.78 -12.22 -0.49
C VAL A 93 -6.28 -12.31 -0.30
N ALA A 94 -6.79 -13.42 0.25
CA ALA A 94 -8.20 -13.57 0.56
C ALA A 94 -8.67 -12.53 1.59
N LEU A 95 -7.88 -12.27 2.63
CA LEU A 95 -8.16 -11.25 3.64
C LEU A 95 -8.06 -9.83 3.10
N LEU A 96 -7.03 -9.55 2.29
CA LEU A 96 -6.90 -8.27 1.59
C LEU A 96 -8.11 -8.03 0.67
N ARG A 97 -8.64 -9.06 0.03
CA ARG A 97 -9.81 -8.93 -0.86
C ARG A 97 -11.13 -8.70 -0.13
N GLN A 98 -11.21 -8.98 1.17
CA GLN A 98 -12.42 -8.78 1.96
C GLN A 98 -12.68 -7.31 2.30
N GLY A 99 -11.63 -6.48 2.27
CA GLY A 99 -11.71 -5.03 2.47
C GLY A 99 -11.87 -4.30 1.16
#